data_AF-A0A536F2W8-F1
#
_entry.id   AF-A0A536F2W8-F1
#
_cell.length_a   1.000
_cell.length_b   1.000
_cell.length_c   1.000
_cell.angle_alpha   90.00
_cell.angle_beta   90.00
_cell.angle_gamma   90.00
#
_symmetry.space_group_name_H-M   'P 1'
#
loop_
_entity.id
_entity.type
_entity.pdbx_description
1 polymer ?
#
loop_
_entity_poly.entity_id
_entity_poly.type
_entity_poly.pdbx_seq_one_letter_code
_entity_poly.pdbx_strand_id
1 'polypeptide(L)' 'MAYAIYVDEMDTVWVAEWGENVIVHFDPATQAMVAHAHPQPNANVRQLLGRPGEVWGAMSGQDKLVVARAP' A
#
# COMPACT_ATOMS: atom_id res chain seq x y z
N MET A 1 -5.43 11.66 0.82
CA MET A 1 -6.00 11.33 -0.50
C MET A 1 -5.46 9.99 -1.01
N ALA A 2 -6.33 9.11 -1.50
CA ALA A 2 -5.90 7.93 -2.26
C ALA A 2 -5.14 8.36 -3.52
N TYR A 3 -3.95 7.79 -3.72
CA TYR A 3 -3.07 8.12 -4.84
C TYR A 3 -3.00 7.00 -5.88
N ALA A 4 -2.73 5.77 -5.44
CA ALA A 4 -2.69 4.59 -6.30
C ALA A 4 -3.46 3.45 -5.65
N ILE A 5 -4.01 2.58 -6.50
CA ILE A 5 -4.74 1.39 -6.10
C ILE A 5 -4.16 0.19 -6.85
N TYR A 6 -4.02 -0.93 -6.15
CA TYR A 6 -3.66 -2.22 -6.74
C TYR A 6 -4.52 -3.31 -6.10
N VAL A 7 -4.95 -4.29 -6.89
CA VAL A 7 -5.65 -5.48 -6.38
C VAL A 7 -4.70 -6.65 -6.56
N ASP A 8 -4.40 -7.35 -5.47
CA ASP A 8 -3.53 -8.52 -5.50
C ASP A 8 -4.29 -9.78 -5.95
N GLU A 9 -3.58 -10.91 -6.02
CA GLU A 9 -4.16 -12.19 -6.44
C GLU A 9 -5.16 -12.79 -5.46
N MET A 10 -5.28 -12.23 -4.25
CA MET A 10 -6.22 -12.64 -3.21
C MET A 10 -7.45 -11.73 -3.15
N ASP A 11 -7.67 -10.91 -4.19
CA ASP A 11 -8.72 -9.88 -4.26
C ASP A 11 -8.63 -8.82 -3.14
N THR A 12 -7.48 -8.68 -2.48
CA THR A 12 -7.27 -7.62 -1.49
C THR A 12 -6.96 -6.31 -2.21
N VAL A 13 -7.67 -5.24 -1.83
CA VAL A 13 -7.49 -3.91 -2.42
C VAL A 13 -6.47 -3.13 -1.62
N TRP A 14 -5.36 -2.78 -2.23
CA TRP A 14 -4.28 -1.98 -1.65
C TRP A 14 -4.35 -0.54 -2.13
N VAL A 15 -4.21 0.41 -1.20
CA VAL A 15 -4.30 1.84 -1.47
C VAL A 15 -3.07 2.54 -0.89
N ALA A 16 -2.34 3.26 -1.76
CA ALA A 16 -1.34 4.22 -1.31
C ALA A 16 -2.07 5.48 -0.88
N GLU A 17 -2.09 5.74 0.42
CA GLU A 17 -2.73 6.91 1.00
C GLU A 17 -1.65 7.97 1.24
N TRP A 18 -1.73 9.06 0.48
CA TRP A 18 -0.67 10.07 0.47
C TRP A 18 -0.77 11.07 1.63
N GLY A 19 -1.98 11.31 2.17
CA GLY A 19 -2.20 12.35 3.18
C GLY A 19 -1.67 11.99 4.57
N GLU A 20 -1.72 10.72 4.93
CA GLU A 20 -1.43 10.16 6.24
C GLU A 20 -0.17 9.28 6.25
N ASN A 21 0.53 9.17 5.11
CA ASN A 21 1.77 8.40 4.98
C ASN A 21 1.58 6.91 5.33
N VAL A 22 0.46 6.34 4.86
CA VAL A 22 0.06 4.95 5.11
C VAL A 22 -0.19 4.19 3.81
N ILE A 23 0.00 2.87 3.86
CA ILE A 23 -0.59 1.95 2.88
C ILE A 23 -1.79 1.31 3.57
N VAL A 24 -2.95 1.35 2.95
CA VAL A 24 -4.16 0.69 3.45
C VAL A 24 -4.39 -0.58 2.64
N HIS A 25 -4.72 -1.69 3.29
CA HIS A 25 -5.40 -2.79 2.60
C HIS A 25 -6.85 -2.88 3.05
N PHE A 26 -7.72 -3.20 2.10
CA PHE A 26 -9.14 -3.43 2.28
C PHE A 26 -9.48 -4.84 1.84
N ASP A 27 -10.07 -5.62 2.73
CA ASP A 27 -10.62 -6.94 2.42
C ASP A 27 -12.10 -6.80 2.02
N PRO A 28 -12.46 -7.08 0.76
CA PRO A 28 -13.85 -6.96 0.30
C PRO A 28 -14.83 -7.92 0.97
N ALA A 29 -14.37 -9.08 1.45
CA ALA A 29 -15.22 -10.10 2.06
C ALA A 29 -15.71 -9.67 3.45
N THR A 30 -14.82 -9.03 4.22
CA THR A 30 -15.12 -8.55 5.58
C THR A 30 -15.42 -7.06 5.65
N GLN A 31 -15.14 -6.33 4.55
CA GLN A 31 -15.16 -4.87 4.48
C GLN A 31 -14.21 -4.19 5.49
N ALA A 32 -13.21 -4.92 5.99
CA ALA A 32 -12.25 -4.39 6.93
C ALA A 32 -11.20 -3.55 6.22
N MET A 33 -10.83 -2.41 6.82
CA MET A 33 -9.70 -1.59 6.41
C MET A 33 -8.59 -1.69 7.46
N VAL A 34 -7.37 -1.95 7.00
CA VAL A 34 -6.17 -1.99 7.86
C VAL A 34 -5.14 -1.01 7.31
N ALA A 35 -4.81 0.00 8.10
CA ALA A 35 -3.79 0.99 7.77
C ALA A 35 -2.40 0.57 8.29
N HIS A 36 -1.41 0.60 7.41
CA HIS A 36 -0.01 0.31 7.69
C HIS A 36 0.79 1.61 7.57
N ALA A 37 1.05 2.24 8.71
CA ALA A 37 1.80 3.49 8.75
C ALA A 37 3.30 3.23 8.54
N HIS A 38 3.93 4.05 7.69
CA HIS A 38 5.39 4.05 7.61
C HIS A 38 5.98 4.87 8.77
N PRO A 39 6.94 4.33 9.54
CA PRO A 39 7.44 4.98 10.76
C PRO A 39 8.22 6.27 10.48
N GLN A 40 8.74 6.42 9.27
CA GLN A 40 9.44 7.65 8.87
C GLN A 40 8.50 8.58 8.10
N PRO A 41 8.54 9.89 8.37
CA PRO A 41 7.71 10.84 7.64
C PRO A 41 8.11 10.90 6.16
N ASN A 42 7.22 11.47 5.34
CA ASN A 42 7.48 11.78 3.93
C ASN A 42 7.86 10.56 3.07
N ALA A 43 7.31 9.38 3.34
CA ALA A 43 7.52 8.22 2.46
C ALA A 43 7.06 8.54 1.04
N ASN A 44 5.95 9.27 0.92
CA ASN A 44 5.39 9.70 -0.35
C ASN A 44 5.24 8.48 -1.28
N VAL A 45 4.56 7.43 -0.79
CA VAL A 45 4.27 6.24 -1.60
C VAL A 45 3.45 6.67 -2.83
N ARG A 46 3.85 6.18 -4.00
CA ARG A 46 3.23 6.47 -5.30
C ARG A 46 2.58 5.21 -5.86
N GLN A 47 2.93 4.86 -7.09
CA GLN A 47 2.40 3.71 -7.80
C GLN A 47 2.55 2.43 -6.95
N LEU A 48 1.50 1.63 -6.94
CA LEU A 48 1.48 0.27 -6.41
C LEU A 48 1.43 -0.73 -7.56
N LEU A 49 2.16 -1.83 -7.43
CA LEU A 49 2.11 -3.03 -8.28
C LEU A 49 2.46 -4.24 -7.43
N GLY A 50 2.30 -5.45 -7.96
CA GLY A 50 2.60 -6.65 -7.21
C GLY A 50 3.07 -7.82 -8.05
N ARG A 51 3.47 -8.85 -7.32
CA ARG A 51 3.69 -10.23 -7.77
C ARG A 51 3.13 -11.15 -6.68
N PRO A 52 2.95 -12.46 -6.92
CA PRO A 52 2.36 -13.34 -5.91
C PRO A 52 3.00 -13.19 -4.52
N GLY A 53 2.17 -12.93 -3.52
CA GLY A 53 2.52 -12.73 -2.11
C GLY A 53 3.10 -11.36 -1.75
N GLU A 54 3.25 -10.44 -2.72
CA GLU A 54 3.93 -9.17 -2.49
C GLU A 54 3.30 -7.98 -3.22
N VAL A 55 3.03 -6.92 -2.46
CA VAL A 55 2.67 -5.60 -2.99
C VAL A 55 3.83 -4.64 -2.79
N TRP A 56 4.21 -3.98 -3.88
CA TRP A 56 5.34 -3.08 -3.98
C TRP A 56 4.88 -1.64 -4.22
N GLY A 57 5.48 -0.70 -3.51
CA GLY A 57 5.24 0.73 -3.66
C GLY A 57 6.53 1.52 -3.82
N ALA A 58 6.50 2.54 -4.69
CA ALA A 58 7.62 3.48 -4.85
C ALA A 58 7.54 4.62 -3.84
N MET A 59 8.55 4.77 -2.97
CA MET A 59 8.63 5.85 -1.96
C MET A 59 9.41 7.04 -2.51
N SER A 60 8.73 7.92 -3.25
CA SER A 60 9.41 9.02 -3.98
C SER A 60 10.04 10.08 -3.06
N GLY A 61 9.64 10.13 -1.79
CA GLY A 61 10.21 11.06 -0.81
C GLY A 61 11.44 10.53 -0.09
N GLN A 62 11.75 9.24 -0.24
CA GLN A 62 12.84 8.58 0.48
C GLN A 62 13.83 7.84 -0.41
N ASP A 63 13.64 7.86 -1.73
CA ASP A 63 14.47 7.13 -2.71
C ASP A 63 14.56 5.62 -2.39
N LYS A 64 13.40 5.02 -2.13
CA LYS A 64 13.28 3.62 -1.69
C LYS A 64 12.06 2.94 -2.29
N LEU A 65 12.02 1.62 -2.12
CA LEU A 65 10.82 0.80 -2.32
C LEU A 65 10.31 0.29 -0.97
N VAL A 66 8.99 0.14 -0.86
CA VAL A 66 8.34 -0.58 0.23
C VAL A 66 7.70 -1.85 -0.30
N VAL A 67 7.74 -2.92 0.50
CA VAL A 67 7.05 -4.17 0.21
C VAL A 67 6.13 -4.51 1.38
N ALA A 68 4.85 -4.71 1.09
CA ALA A 68 3.92 -5.38 1.97
C ALA A 68 3.85 -6.85 1.53
N ARG A 69 4.09 -7.77 2.47
CA ARG A 69 3.97 -9.21 2.21
C ARG A 69 2.60 -9.65 2.67
N ALA A 70 1.77 -10.04 1.72
CA ALA A 70 0.53 -10.72 2.03
C ALA A 70 0.87 -12.09 2.65
N PRO A 71 0.11 -12.55 3.65
CA PRO A 71 0.28 -13.90 4.21
C PRO A 71 0.05 -14.99 3.17
#